data_AF-A0AAD1YTD3-F1
#
_entry.id   AF-A0AAD1YTD3-F1
#
_cell.length_a   1.000
_cell.length_b   1.000
_cell.length_c   1.000
_cell.angle_alpha   90.00
_cell.angle_beta   90.00
_cell.angle_gamma   90.00
#
_symmetry.space_group_name_H-M   'P 1'
#
loop_
_entity.id
_entity.type
_entity.pdbx_description
1 polymer ?
#
loop_
_entity_poly.entity_id
_entity_poly.type
_entity_poly.pdbx_seq_one_letter_code
_entity_poly.pdbx_strand_id
1 'polypeptide(L)'
;MLSLSVVLACFTIPTAGNFYRDADITWGDGRGKIVEGGRMLTLSLDQYSGSGFQSKNEYLFGRFDMQLKLVPGNSAGTVTTFFVSLQLSFNLGANPKLI
;
A
#
# COMPACT_ATOMS: atom_id res chain seq x y z
N MET A 1 -10.54 -31.95 41.12
CA MET A 1 -11.37 -30.94 40.43
C MET A 1 -10.48 -30.20 39.43
N LEU A 2 -10.13 -30.88 38.33
CA LEU A 2 -9.01 -30.52 37.45
C LEU A 2 -9.46 -30.01 36.08
N SER A 3 -10.65 -29.40 35.99
CA SER A 3 -11.22 -28.95 34.71
C SER A 3 -11.50 -27.45 34.69
N LEU A 4 -10.53 -26.66 35.15
CA LEU A 4 -10.47 -25.24 34.81
C LEU A 4 -9.47 -25.08 33.66
N SER A 5 -9.76 -25.77 32.55
CA SER A 5 -9.03 -25.59 31.30
C SER A 5 -9.15 -24.13 30.91
N VAL A 6 -8.04 -23.40 31.08
CA VAL A 6 -7.83 -22.03 30.63
C VAL A 6 -7.99 -22.04 29.11
N VAL A 7 -9.22 -21.86 28.63
CA VAL A 7 -9.47 -21.47 27.25
C VAL A 7 -9.23 -19.97 27.21
N LEU A 8 -7.96 -19.59 27.13
CA LEU A 8 -7.57 -18.26 26.74
C LEU A 8 -7.89 -18.13 25.24
N ALA A 9 -9.16 -17.86 24.94
CA ALA A 9 -9.56 -17.49 23.58
C ALA A 9 -8.79 -16.22 23.24
N CYS A 10 -7.79 -16.35 22.36
CA CYS A 10 -7.00 -15.24 21.87
C CYS A 10 -7.91 -14.36 21.01
N PHE A 11 -8.60 -13.41 21.63
CA PHE A 11 -9.31 -12.35 20.92
C PHE A 11 -8.26 -11.41 20.35
N THR A 12 -7.71 -11.73 19.18
CA THR A 12 -6.92 -10.78 18.42
C THR A 12 -7.86 -9.69 17.92
N ILE A 13 -7.78 -8.51 18.50
CA ILE A 13 -8.48 -7.35 17.95
C ILE A 13 -7.81 -7.04 16.61
N PRO A 14 -8.53 -7.05 15.47
CA PRO A 14 -7.94 -6.63 14.21
C PRO A 14 -7.60 -5.14 14.34
N THR A 15 -6.32 -4.82 14.46
CA THR A 15 -5.86 -3.43 14.38
C THR A 15 -5.91 -3.01 12.93
N ALA A 16 -6.70 -1.98 12.61
CA ALA A 16 -6.65 -1.34 11.31
C ALA A 16 -5.21 -0.87 11.00
N GLY A 17 -4.75 -1.11 9.76
CA GLY A 17 -3.44 -0.64 9.30
C GLY A 17 -3.29 0.88 9.41
N ASN A 18 -2.06 1.37 9.44
CA ASN A 18 -1.79 2.80 9.48
C ASN A 18 -0.83 3.16 8.35
N PHE A 19 -1.34 3.87 7.35
CA PHE A 19 -0.60 4.24 6.15
C PHE A 19 0.67 5.05 6.45
N TYR A 20 0.76 5.80 7.55
CA TYR A 20 2.02 6.47 7.91
C TYR A 20 3.16 5.50 8.24
N ARG A 21 2.82 4.31 8.77
CA ARG A 21 3.77 3.25 9.07
C ARG A 21 4.00 2.33 7.89
N ASP A 22 2.98 2.12 7.08
CA ASP A 22 2.94 0.99 6.14
C ASP A 22 3.24 1.41 4.69
N ALA A 23 3.02 2.68 4.31
CA ALA A 23 3.15 3.14 2.93
C ALA A 23 3.87 4.50 2.80
N ASP A 24 4.53 4.71 1.66
CA ASP A 24 5.03 6.00 1.21
C ASP A 24 4.33 6.39 -0.10
N ILE A 25 3.98 7.67 -0.23
CA ILE A 25 3.46 8.23 -1.48
C ILE A 25 4.65 8.48 -2.41
N THR A 26 4.73 7.72 -3.51
CA THR A 26 5.90 7.71 -4.40
C THR A 26 5.75 8.64 -5.59
N TRP A 27 4.51 8.95 -6.00
CA TRP A 27 4.24 9.92 -7.06
C TRP A 27 2.92 10.67 -6.84
N GLY A 28 2.82 11.84 -7.48
CA GLY A 28 1.56 12.57 -7.63
C GLY A 28 1.56 14.02 -7.20
N ASP A 29 2.70 14.58 -6.76
CA ASP A 29 2.85 16.04 -6.56
C ASP A 29 1.69 16.66 -5.74
N GLY A 30 1.44 16.09 -4.55
CA GLY A 30 0.36 16.49 -3.64
C GLY A 30 -1.01 15.88 -3.91
N ARG A 31 -1.18 15.06 -4.95
CA ARG A 31 -2.43 14.33 -5.27
C ARG A 31 -2.61 13.03 -4.48
N GLY A 32 -1.54 12.51 -3.89
CA GLY A 32 -1.59 11.48 -2.86
C GLY A 32 -1.58 12.12 -1.47
N LYS A 33 -2.49 11.71 -0.58
CA LYS A 33 -2.52 12.19 0.81
C LYS A 33 -2.87 11.07 1.78
N ILE A 34 -2.22 11.07 2.93
CA ILE A 34 -2.62 10.26 4.07
C ILE A 34 -3.38 11.19 5.04
N VAL A 35 -4.58 10.80 5.41
CA VAL A 35 -5.51 11.58 6.24
C VAL A 35 -6.08 10.72 7.37
N GLU A 36 -6.95 11.32 8.20
CA GLU A 36 -7.57 10.63 9.35
C GLU A 36 -6.56 9.96 10.30
N GLY A 37 -5.44 10.62 10.59
CA GLY A 37 -4.41 10.08 11.48
C GLY A 37 -3.72 8.80 10.95
N GLY A 38 -3.75 8.58 9.63
CA GLY A 38 -3.10 7.43 9.00
C GLY A 38 -4.05 6.31 8.60
N ARG A 39 -5.36 6.46 8.85
CA ARG A 39 -6.35 5.41 8.56
C ARG A 39 -6.83 5.41 7.11
N MET A 40 -6.67 6.52 6.40
CA MET A 40 -7.14 6.65 5.01
C MET A 40 -6.06 7.24 4.13
N LEU A 41 -5.84 6.62 2.98
CA LEU A 41 -4.99 7.12 1.91
C LEU A 41 -5.88 7.48 0.73
N THR A 42 -5.77 8.73 0.28
CA THR A 42 -6.53 9.25 -0.86
C THR A 42 -5.60 9.50 -2.03
N LEU A 43 -5.99 9.03 -3.20
CA LEU A 43 -5.34 9.32 -4.47
C LEU A 43 -6.28 10.14 -5.35
N SER A 44 -5.74 11.14 -6.04
CA SER A 44 -6.45 11.86 -7.10
C SER A 44 -5.68 11.81 -8.42
N LEU A 45 -6.43 12.03 -9.49
CA LEU A 45 -5.98 12.11 -10.87
C LEU A 45 -6.63 13.34 -11.49
N ASP A 46 -5.84 14.13 -12.21
CA ASP A 46 -6.33 15.21 -13.05
C ASP A 46 -5.65 15.14 -14.43
N GLN A 47 -5.87 16.16 -15.26
CA GLN A 47 -5.33 16.22 -16.61
C GLN A 47 -3.79 16.27 -16.67
N TYR A 48 -3.12 16.58 -15.57
CA TYR A 48 -1.67 16.72 -15.52
C TYR A 48 -0.99 15.44 -15.02
N SER A 49 -1.54 14.81 -13.98
CA SER A 49 -0.95 13.60 -13.40
C SER A 49 -1.92 12.82 -12.51
N GLY A 50 -1.57 11.55 -12.30
CA GLY A 50 -2.17 10.69 -11.27
C GLY A 50 -1.42 10.76 -9.94
N SER A 51 -1.68 9.79 -9.07
CA SER A 51 -0.95 9.61 -7.81
C SER A 51 -0.86 8.14 -7.43
N GLY A 52 0.08 7.81 -6.55
CA GLY A 52 0.27 6.44 -6.10
C GLY A 52 1.18 6.32 -4.89
N PHE A 53 1.20 5.12 -4.35
CA PHE A 53 1.94 4.77 -3.14
C PHE A 53 2.59 3.41 -3.30
N GLN A 54 3.58 3.15 -2.46
CA GLN A 54 4.26 1.87 -2.34
C GLN A 54 4.35 1.48 -0.87
N SER A 55 4.40 0.19 -0.57
CA SER A 55 4.71 -0.28 0.78
C SER A 55 6.13 0.14 1.18
N LYS A 56 6.34 0.48 2.45
CA LYS A 56 7.68 0.81 2.95
C LYS A 56 8.62 -0.39 2.97
N ASN A 57 8.05 -1.56 3.15
CA ASN A 57 8.77 -2.82 3.24
C ASN A 57 8.44 -3.69 2.04
N GLU A 58 9.38 -4.56 1.71
CA GLU A 58 9.20 -5.65 0.76
C GLU A 58 8.84 -6.94 1.50
N TYR A 59 8.06 -7.79 0.85
CA TYR A 59 7.54 -9.00 1.48
C TYR A 59 7.67 -10.18 0.51
N LEU A 60 8.18 -11.31 1.01
CA LEU A 60 8.25 -12.55 0.24
C LEU A 60 6.93 -13.33 0.31
N PHE A 61 6.27 -13.30 1.47
CA PHE A 61 4.97 -13.92 1.72
C PHE A 61 4.13 -12.98 2.58
N GLY A 62 2.82 -13.01 2.40
CA GLY A 62 1.92 -12.19 3.19
C GLY A 62 0.49 -12.24 2.67
N ARG A 63 -0.42 -11.68 3.46
CA ARG A 63 -1.79 -11.40 3.06
C ARG A 63 -1.96 -9.89 3.02
N PHE A 64 -2.42 -9.38 1.89
CA PHE A 64 -2.59 -7.95 1.66
C PHE A 64 -4.07 -7.65 1.43
N ASP A 65 -4.73 -7.20 2.47
CA ASP A 65 -6.12 -6.77 2.40
C ASP A 65 -6.17 -5.24 2.34
N MET A 66 -6.92 -4.69 1.38
CA MET A 66 -7.14 -3.25 1.26
C MET A 66 -8.62 -2.97 1.06
N GLN A 67 -9.17 -2.05 1.86
CA GLN A 67 -10.49 -1.50 1.63
C GLN A 67 -10.38 -0.34 0.64
N LEU A 68 -11.03 -0.47 -0.51
CA LEU A 68 -10.99 0.51 -1.59
C LEU A 68 -12.34 1.19 -1.76
N LYS A 69 -12.33 2.51 -1.91
CA LYS A 69 -13.47 3.30 -2.38
C LYS A 69 -13.09 3.93 -3.71
N LEU A 70 -13.80 3.53 -4.77
CA LEU A 70 -13.54 4.00 -6.12
C LEU A 70 -14.14 5.39 -6.38
N VAL A 71 -13.66 6.03 -7.45
CA VAL A 71 -14.15 7.33 -7.90
C VAL A 71 -15.65 7.23 -8.24
N PRO A 72 -16.51 8.11 -7.69
CA PRO A 72 -17.93 8.10 -7.98
C PRO A 72 -18.24 8.75 -9.33
N GLY A 73 -19.37 8.38 -9.94
CA GLY A 73 -19.85 9.02 -11.18
C GLY A 73 -19.12 8.54 -12.44
N ASN A 74 -18.98 9.43 -13.44
CA ASN A 74 -18.31 9.09 -14.70
C ASN A 74 -16.79 8.97 -14.48
N SER A 75 -16.29 7.75 -14.59
CA SER A 75 -14.86 7.42 -14.47
C SER A 75 -14.31 6.76 -15.74
N ALA A 76 -14.92 7.03 -16.91
CA ALA A 76 -14.45 6.47 -18.18
C ALA A 76 -12.96 6.78 -18.41
N GLY A 77 -12.18 5.74 -18.72
CA GLY A 77 -10.74 5.87 -18.95
C GLY A 77 -9.87 5.98 -17.68
N THR A 78 -10.47 5.98 -16.48
CA THR A 78 -9.72 5.95 -15.22
C THR A 78 -9.47 4.52 -14.78
N VAL A 79 -8.26 4.25 -14.30
CA VAL A 79 -7.88 2.95 -13.71
C VAL A 79 -7.38 3.17 -12.29
N THR A 80 -7.90 2.40 -11.34
CA THR A 80 -7.38 2.31 -9.97
C THR A 80 -6.81 0.92 -9.78
N THR A 81 -5.55 0.81 -9.35
CA THR A 81 -4.86 -0.47 -9.20
C THR A 81 -4.35 -0.66 -7.78
N PHE A 82 -4.38 -1.92 -7.32
CA PHE A 82 -3.72 -2.40 -6.13
C PHE A 82 -3.12 -3.76 -6.46
N PHE A 83 -1.80 -3.86 -6.44
CA PHE A 83 -1.07 -5.04 -6.89
C PHE A 83 0.25 -5.20 -6.14
N VAL A 84 0.84 -6.39 -6.25
CA VAL A 84 2.18 -6.69 -5.74
C VAL A 84 3.12 -6.84 -6.93
N SER A 85 4.27 -6.17 -6.88
CA SER A 85 5.32 -6.28 -7.89
C SER A 85 6.67 -6.54 -7.22
N LEU A 86 7.50 -7.35 -7.89
CA LEU A 86 8.87 -7.60 -7.48
C LEU A 86 9.82 -6.66 -8.25
N GLN A 87 10.66 -5.94 -7.53
CA GLN A 87 11.69 -5.11 -8.16
C GLN A 87 12.93 -5.97 -8.41
N LEU A 88 13.15 -6.34 -9.68
CA LEU A 88 14.37 -7.03 -10.09
C LEU A 88 15.48 -5.99 -10.35
N SER A 89 16.42 -5.87 -9.43
CA SER A 89 17.62 -5.05 -9.63
C SER A 89 18.67 -5.84 -10.42
N PHE A 90 18.74 -5.61 -11.73
CA PHE A 90 19.85 -6.09 -12.55
C PHE A 90 21.03 -5.12 -12.44
N ASN A 91 22.09 -5.52 -11.75
CA ASN A 91 23.37 -4.82 -11.81
C ASN A 91 24.03 -5.14 -13.15
N LEU A 92 23.70 -4.36 -14.19
CA LEU A 92 24.53 -4.31 -15.37
C LEU A 92 25.79 -3.58 -14.94
N GLY A 93 26.88 -4.31 -14.77
CA GLY A 93 28.21 -3.73 -14.55
C GLY A 93 28.58 -2.84 -15.74
N ALA A 94 28.07 -1.62 -15.77
CA ALA A 94 28.40 -0.63 -16.77
C ALA A 94 29.85 -0.23 -16.52
N ASN A 95 30.76 -0.71 -17.36
CA ASN A 95 32.14 -0.24 -17.39
C ASN A 95 32.13 1.17 -18.01
N PRO A 96 32.43 2.25 -17.25
CA PRO A 96 32.33 3.61 -17.74
C PRO A 96 33.43 4.01 -18.73
N LYS A 97 34.29 3.07 -19.17
CA LYS A 97 35.41 3.33 -20.11
C LYS A 97 35.12 3.02 -21.58
N LEU A 98 33.87 2.78 -21.98
CA LEU A 98 33.50 2.42 -23.36
C LEU A 98 32.52 3.40 -24.03
N ILE A 99 32.48 4.66 -23.57
CA ILE A 99 31.92 5.79 -24.31
C ILE A 99 32.98 6.88 -24.48
#